data_AF-A0A0L0EYY7-F1
#
_entry.id   AF-A0A0L0EYY7-F1
#
_cell.length_a   1.000
_cell.length_b   1.000
_cell.length_c   1.000
_cell.angle_alpha   90.00
_cell.angle_beta   90.00
_cell.angle_gamma   90.00
#
_symmetry.space_group_name_H-M   'P 1'
#
loop_
_entity.id
_entity.type
_entity.pdbx_description
1 polymer ?
#
loop_
_entity_poly.entity_id
_entity_poly.type
_entity_poly.pdbx_seq_one_letter_code
_entity_poly.pdbx_strand_id
1 'polypeptide(L)' 'GDDTLQPHVVVIGATNRPNAIDPALRRPGRFDRELEVPVPSVEDRLAILGAMLGKIPHRLTKEQ' A
#
# COMPACT_ATOMS: atom_id res chain seq x y z
N GLY A 1 -32.78 23.03 -0.54
CA GLY A 1 -32.99 21.62 -0.95
C GLY A 1 -31.70 20.93 -0.64
N ASP A 2 -31.79 19.88 0.16
CA ASP A 2 -30.72 19.22 0.90
C ASP A 2 -29.65 18.60 -0.02
N ASP A 3 -28.52 19.30 -0.18
CA ASP A 3 -27.30 18.78 -0.81
C ASP A 3 -26.42 18.20 0.31
N THR A 4 -26.87 17.07 0.85
CA THR A 4 -26.10 16.30 1.83
C THR A 4 -24.74 15.98 1.21
N LEU A 5 -23.67 16.51 1.81
CA LEU A 5 -22.26 16.20 1.52
C LEU A 5 -22.08 14.69 1.29
N GLN A 6 -22.11 14.25 0.03
CA GLN A 6 -21.82 12.85 -0.26
C GLN A 6 -20.38 12.58 0.15
N PRO A 7 -20.13 11.57 0.99
CA PRO A 7 -18.78 11.28 1.45
C PRO A 7 -17.89 10.97 0.24
N HIS A 8 -16.70 11.57 0.21
CA HIS A 8 -15.69 11.24 -0.79
C HIS A 8 -15.21 9.80 -0.55
N VAL A 9 -15.60 8.88 -1.43
CA VAL A 9 -15.18 7.48 -1.38
C VAL A 9 -13.97 7.25 -2.27
N VAL A 10 -12.96 6.57 -1.74
CA VAL A 10 -11.79 6.09 -2.48
C VAL A 10 -11.78 4.56 -2.41
N VAL A 11 -11.56 3.90 -3.55
CA VAL A 11 -11.46 2.43 -3.63
C VAL A 11 -10.03 2.03 -3.94
N ILE A 12 -9.47 1.11 -3.16
CA ILE A 12 -8.14 0.54 -3.37
C ILE A 12 -8.27 -0.96 -3.57
N GLY A 13 -7.69 -1.48 -4.65
CA GLY A 13 -7.55 -2.92 -4.91
C GLY A 13 -6.11 -3.36 -4.74
N ALA A 14 -5.90 -4.63 -4.35
CA ALA A 14 -4.58 -5.23 -4.25
C ALA A 14 -4.57 -6.61 -4.95
N THR A 15 -3.52 -6.89 -5.73
CA THR A 15 -3.35 -8.17 -6.43
C THR A 15 -1.88 -8.55 -6.50
N ASN A 16 -1.57 -9.84 -6.37
CA ASN A 16 -0.26 -10.39 -6.68
C ASN A 16 -0.16 -10.92 -8.12
N ARG A 17 -1.21 -10.75 -8.93
CA ARG A 17 -1.29 -11.16 -10.34
C ARG A 17 -1.90 -10.03 -11.19
N PRO A 18 -1.17 -8.92 -11.42
CA PRO A 18 -1.71 -7.76 -12.15
C PRO A 18 -2.17 -8.10 -13.58
N ASN A 19 -1.51 -9.07 -14.22
CA ASN A 19 -1.84 -9.53 -15.57
C ASN A 19 -3.12 -10.39 -15.64
N ALA A 20 -3.66 -10.82 -14.51
CA ALA A 20 -4.91 -11.59 -14.44
C ALA A 20 -6.15 -10.71 -14.24
N ILE A 21 -5.98 -9.39 -14.09
CA ILE A 21 -7.09 -8.44 -13.92
C ILE A 21 -7.76 -8.19 -15.27
N ASP A 22 -9.10 -8.22 -15.28
CA ASP A 22 -9.90 -7.87 -16.46
C ASP A 22 -9.54 -6.44 -16.93
N PRO A 23 -9.14 -6.25 -18.20
CA PRO A 23 -8.81 -4.93 -18.75
C PRO A 23 -9.93 -3.88 -18.60
N ALA A 24 -11.21 -4.30 -18.50
CA ALA A 24 -12.33 -3.38 -18.28
C ALA A 24 -12.26 -2.67 -16.93
N LEU A 25 -11.68 -3.32 -15.90
CA LEU A 25 -11.50 -2.75 -14.56
C LEU A 25 -10.38 -1.71 -14.50
N ARG A 26 -9.44 -1.72 -15.46
CA ARG A 26 -8.28 -0.80 -15.54
C ARG A 26 -8.54 0.46 -16.37
N ARG A 27 -9.77 0.64 -16.86
CA ARG A 27 -10.15 1.79 -17.71
C ARG A 27 -10.30 3.07 -16.88
N PRO A 28 -10.14 4.26 -17.49
CA PRO A 28 -10.42 5.54 -16.84
C PRO A 28 -11.76 5.56 -16.09
N GLY A 29 -11.75 6.07 -14.86
CA GLY A 29 -12.92 6.10 -13.97
C GLY A 29 -13.22 4.78 -13.24
N ARG A 30 -12.32 3.79 -13.30
CA ARG A 30 -12.34 2.57 -12.46
C ARG A 30 -11.02 2.49 -11.69
N PHE A 31 -10.27 1.38 -11.77
CA PHE A 31 -8.90 1.31 -11.26
C PHE A 31 -7.93 1.87 -12.30
N ASP A 32 -7.94 3.18 -12.48
CA ASP A 32 -7.16 3.89 -13.49
C ASP A 32 -5.78 4.36 -13.00
N ARG A 33 -5.49 4.16 -11.72
CA ARG A 33 -4.16 4.35 -11.10
C ARG A 33 -3.61 3.03 -10.64
N GLU A 34 -2.34 2.78 -10.97
CA GLU A 34 -1.62 1.59 -10.56
C GLU A 34 -0.37 1.98 -9.78
N LEU A 35 -0.16 1.29 -8.67
CA LEU A 35 1.01 1.42 -7.81
C LEU A 35 1.63 0.04 -7.66
N GLU A 36 2.86 -0.11 -8.13
CA GLU A 36 3.65 -1.31 -7.90
C GLU A 36 4.31 -1.23 -6.52
N VAL A 37 4.23 -2.30 -5.75
CA VAL A 37 4.95 -2.45 -4.49
C VAL A 37 6.14 -3.36 -4.75
N PRO A 38 7.36 -2.81 -4.93
CA PRO A 38 8.53 -3.62 -5.22
C PRO A 38 8.97 -4.41 -3.98
N VAL A 39 9.87 -5.37 -4.20
CA VAL A 39 10.56 -6.05 -3.11
C VAL A 39 11.40 -5.03 -2.33
N PRO A 40 11.30 -4.96 -0.98
CA PRO A 40 12.04 -4.00 -0.18
C PRO A 40 13.56 -4.09 -0.36
N SER A 41 14.24 -2.93 -0.42
CA SER A 41 15.70 -2.82 -0.42
C SER A 41 16.30 -3.26 0.92
N VAL A 42 17.62 -3.24 1.05
CA VAL A 42 18.30 -3.51 2.33
C VAL A 42 17.92 -2.45 3.37
N GLU A 43 17.91 -1.18 2.97
CA GLU A 43 17.53 -0.04 3.80
C GLU A 43 16.06 -0.13 4.22
N ASP A 44 15.17 -0.46 3.28
CA ASP A 44 13.75 -0.65 3.58
C ASP A 44 13.53 -1.82 4.56
N ARG A 45 14.26 -2.93 4.39
CA ARG A 45 14.19 -4.08 5.31
C ARG A 45 14.63 -3.72 6.71
N LEU A 46 15.71 -2.93 6.85
CA LEU A 46 16.16 -2.44 8.15
C LEU A 46 15.08 -1.55 8.79
N ALA A 47 14.47 -0.65 8.03
CA ALA A 47 13.39 0.20 8.51
C ALA A 47 12.15 -0.61 8.93
N ILE A 48 11.72 -1.58 8.12
CA ILE A 48 10.62 -2.49 8.43
C ILE A 48 10.93 -3.28 9.72
N LEU A 49 12.12 -3.86 9.82
CA LEU A 49 12.54 -4.63 10.98
C LEU A 49 12.54 -3.77 12.25
N GLY A 50 13.10 -2.55 12.19
CA GLY A 50 13.08 -1.59 13.29
C GLY A 50 11.66 -1.21 13.71
N ALA A 51 10.77 -0.94 12.75
CA ALA A 51 9.36 -0.62 13.02
C ALA A 51 8.61 -1.79 13.70
N MET A 52 8.87 -3.02 13.28
CA MET A 52 8.26 -4.22 13.86
C MET A 52 8.80 -4.50 15.27
N LEU A 53 10.11 -4.35 15.48
CA LEU A 53 10.76 -4.60 16.76
C LEU A 53 10.56 -3.48 17.78
N GLY A 54 10.22 -2.26 17.36
CA GLY A 54 9.94 -1.14 18.29
C GLY A 54 8.85 -1.44 19.34
N LYS A 55 8.02 -2.47 19.13
CA LYS A 55 6.97 -2.91 20.06
C LYS A 55 7.35 -4.17 20.87
N ILE A 56 8.54 -4.73 20.65
CA ILE A 56 9.01 -5.98 21.23
C ILE A 56 10.32 -5.68 21.98
N PRO A 57 10.52 -6.14 23.23
CA PRO A 57 11.82 -6.01 23.89
C PRO A 57 12.91 -6.65 23.03
N HIS A 58 13.87 -5.85 22.59
CA HIS A 58 14.95 -6.27 21.70
C HIS A 58 16.23 -5.51 22.03
N ARG A 59 17.36 -5.99 21.50
CA ARG A 59 18.70 -5.46 21.78
C ARG A 59 19.31 -4.67 20.62
N LEU A 60 18.54 -4.38 19.57
CA LEU A 60 19.08 -3.60 18.45
C LEU A 60 19.34 -2.17 18.89
N THR A 61 20.48 -1.63 18.50
CA THR A 61 20.81 -0.21 18.65
C THR A 61 20.61 0.51 17.31
N LYS A 62 20.53 1.84 17.33
CA LYS A 62 20.34 2.65 16.11
C LYS A 62 21.54 2.62 15.14
N GLU A 63 22.62 1.94 15.52
CA GLU A 63 23.93 1.92 14.85
C GLU A 63 24.23 0.55 14.23
N GLN A 64 23.32 -0.42 14.37
CA GLN A 64 23.37 -1.74 13.72
C GLN A 64 22.53 -1.73 12.44
#